data_AF-A0AAU5XJV5-F1
#
_entry.id   AF-A0AAU5XJV5-F1
#
_cell.length_a   1.000
_cell.length_b   1.000
_cell.length_c   1.000
_cell.angle_alpha   90.00
_cell.angle_beta   90.00
_cell.angle_gamma   90.00
#
_symmetry.space_group_name_H-M   'P 1'
#
loop_
_entity.id
_entity.type
_entity.pdbx_description
1 polymer ?
#
loop_
_entity_poly.entity_id
_entity_poly.type
_entity_poly.pdbx_seq_one_letter_code
_entity_poly.pdbx_strand_id
1 'polypeptide(L)'
;MDLAILAETTAALVATGAAQGVGEHVATSAFSGMVRRIREVFRADRRALQSLDETVATGDETAARDLTAALRWYAERDETFAADLDRWAGSGVAQQVRAGRDAYVAGRDQTVTHNHFGD
;
A
#
# COMPACT_ATOMS: atom_id res chain seq x y z
N MET A 1 -8.92 11.46 15.66
CA MET A 1 -8.29 10.67 14.59
C MET A 1 -7.27 11.55 13.90
N ASP A 2 -6.01 11.13 13.82
CA ASP A 2 -4.97 11.94 13.19
C ASP A 2 -4.89 11.60 11.69
N LEU A 3 -5.46 12.47 10.85
CA LEU A 3 -5.51 12.27 9.40
C LEU A 3 -4.13 12.21 8.75
N ALA A 4 -3.12 12.85 9.35
CA ALA A 4 -1.77 12.79 8.81
C ALA A 4 -1.19 11.38 9.00
N ILE A 5 -1.34 10.81 10.21
CA ILE A 5 -0.90 9.44 10.50
C ILE A 5 -1.64 8.42 9.64
N LEU A 6 -2.96 8.58 9.45
CA LEU A 6 -3.74 7.66 8.63
C LEU A 6 -3.39 7.72 7.14
N ALA A 7 -3.19 8.93 6.61
CA ALA A 7 -2.76 9.12 5.22
C ALA A 7 -1.37 8.52 4.99
N GLU A 8 -0.42 8.77 5.90
CA GLU A 8 0.94 8.23 5.83
C GLU A 8 0.94 6.71 5.91
N THR A 9 0.20 6.15 6.88
CA THR A 9 0.05 4.70 7.04
C THR A 9 -0.54 4.06 5.78
N THR A 10 -1.58 4.67 5.20
CA THR A 10 -2.22 4.16 3.98
C THR A 10 -1.28 4.24 2.77
N ALA A 11 -0.54 5.33 2.60
CA ALA A 11 0.44 5.43 1.52
C ALA A 11 1.55 4.39 1.67
N ALA A 12 2.03 4.14 2.89
CA ALA A 12 3.00 3.09 3.17
C ALA A 12 2.45 1.68 2.86
N LEU A 13 1.16 1.43 3.12
CA LEU A 13 0.48 0.19 2.73
C LEU A 13 0.44 0.03 1.21
N VAL A 14 0.13 1.09 0.47
CA VAL A 14 0.15 1.11 -1.00
C VAL A 14 1.56 0.78 -1.52
N ALA A 15 2.58 1.47 -1.02
CA ALA A 15 3.98 1.28 -1.43
C ALA A 15 4.50 -0.13 -1.10
N THR A 16 4.15 -0.67 0.06
CA THR A 16 4.61 -2.01 0.49
C THR A 16 3.88 -3.12 -0.28
N GLY A 17 2.56 -2.99 -0.50
CA GLY A 17 1.80 -3.95 -1.29
C GLY A 17 2.24 -3.99 -2.76
N ALA A 18 2.68 -2.85 -3.29
CA ALA A 18 3.31 -2.73 -4.60
C ALA A 18 4.67 -3.46 -4.68
N ALA A 19 5.56 -3.22 -3.72
CA ALA A 19 6.89 -3.81 -3.68
C ALA A 19 6.89 -5.35 -3.55
N GLN A 20 5.83 -5.93 -2.99
CA GLN A 20 5.66 -7.39 -2.85
C GLN A 20 5.19 -8.09 -4.13
N GLY A 21 4.89 -7.34 -5.19
CA GLY A 21 4.56 -7.90 -6.50
C GLY A 21 3.41 -8.90 -6.44
N VAL A 22 2.30 -8.59 -5.76
CA VAL A 22 1.02 -9.33 -5.75
C VAL A 22 1.18 -10.84 -6.03
N GLY A 23 1.98 -11.51 -5.21
CA GLY A 23 2.03 -12.96 -5.14
C GLY A 23 0.96 -13.42 -4.16
N GLU A 24 0.04 -14.26 -4.64
CA GLU A 24 -1.04 -14.96 -3.92
C GLU A 24 -2.39 -14.22 -3.70
N HIS A 25 -3.41 -14.84 -4.29
CA HIS A 25 -4.74 -14.32 -4.66
C HIS A 25 -5.66 -13.79 -3.55
N VAL A 26 -5.25 -13.75 -2.27
CA VAL A 26 -6.10 -13.32 -1.15
C VAL A 26 -5.73 -11.93 -0.62
N ALA A 27 -4.45 -11.57 -0.59
CA ALA A 27 -4.01 -10.19 -0.31
C ALA A 27 -4.41 -9.23 -1.46
N THR A 28 -4.59 -9.78 -2.66
CA THR A 28 -4.94 -9.03 -3.87
C THR A 28 -6.30 -8.36 -3.80
N SER A 29 -7.32 -8.94 -3.16
CA SER A 29 -8.70 -8.41 -3.23
C SER A 29 -8.92 -7.19 -2.34
N ALA A 30 -8.44 -7.24 -1.09
CA ALA A 30 -8.52 -6.12 -0.15
C ALA A 30 -7.63 -4.95 -0.60
N PHE A 31 -6.40 -5.24 -1.02
CA PHE A 31 -5.48 -4.24 -1.55
C PHE A 31 -6.00 -3.61 -2.85
N SER A 32 -6.44 -4.43 -3.83
CA SER A 32 -7.04 -3.89 -5.06
C SER A 32 -8.31 -3.09 -4.79
N GLY A 33 -9.11 -3.51 -3.80
CA GLY A 33 -10.27 -2.77 -3.34
C GLY A 33 -9.91 -1.38 -2.79
N MET A 34 -8.87 -1.30 -1.96
CA MET A 34 -8.31 -0.05 -1.46
C MET A 34 -7.82 0.85 -2.59
N VAL A 35 -6.96 0.34 -3.48
CA VAL A 35 -6.41 1.13 -4.61
C VAL A 35 -7.53 1.62 -5.53
N ARG A 36 -8.51 0.77 -5.85
CA ARG A 36 -9.67 1.14 -6.66
C ARG A 36 -10.47 2.25 -6.00
N ARG A 37 -10.72 2.15 -4.69
CA ARG A 37 -11.44 3.17 -3.92
C ARG A 37 -10.70 4.51 -3.89
N ILE A 38 -9.37 4.49 -3.70
CA ILE A 38 -8.55 5.71 -3.76
C ILE A 38 -8.65 6.35 -5.15
N ARG A 39 -8.58 5.57 -6.24
CA ARG A 39 -8.81 6.09 -7.61
C ARG A 39 -10.18 6.72 -7.79
N GLU A 40 -11.23 6.10 -7.27
CA GLU A 40 -12.59 6.63 -7.33
C GLU A 40 -12.72 7.99 -6.61
N VAL A 41 -11.99 8.17 -5.49
CA VAL A 41 -11.97 9.42 -4.72
C VAL A 41 -11.18 10.51 -5.45
N PHE A 42 -10.01 10.16 -5.98
CA PHE A 42 -9.19 11.09 -6.78
C PHE A 42 -9.87 11.47 -8.10
N ARG A 43 -10.80 10.67 -8.61
CA ARG A 43 -11.61 10.93 -9.81
C ARG A 43 -10.76 11.29 -11.03
N ALA A 44 -10.72 12.57 -11.39
CA ALA A 44 -10.02 13.11 -12.56
C ALA A 44 -8.80 13.97 -12.17
N ASP A 45 -8.42 13.98 -10.90
CA ASP A 45 -7.21 14.62 -10.41
C ASP A 45 -5.98 13.86 -10.89
N ARG A 46 -5.45 14.29 -12.05
CA ARG A 46 -4.32 13.62 -12.71
C ARG A 46 -3.09 13.56 -11.83
N ARG A 47 -2.85 14.57 -10.99
CA ARG A 47 -1.65 14.60 -10.14
C ARG A 47 -1.76 13.56 -9.04
N ALA A 48 -2.90 13.52 -8.34
CA ALA A 48 -3.14 12.52 -7.29
C ALA A 48 -3.14 11.09 -7.86
N LEU A 49 -3.73 10.90 -9.06
CA LEU A 49 -3.70 9.61 -9.75
C LEU A 49 -2.28 9.20 -10.16
N GLN A 50 -1.48 10.13 -10.68
CA GLN A 50 -0.08 9.86 -11.02
C GLN A 50 0.72 9.44 -9.79
N SER A 51 0.58 10.15 -8.66
CA SER A 51 1.26 9.77 -7.41
C SER A 51 0.86 8.36 -6.95
N LEU A 52 -0.42 8.01 -7.09
CA LEU A 52 -0.90 6.66 -6.79
C LEU A 52 -0.31 5.61 -7.75
N ASP A 53 -0.34 5.88 -9.06
CA ASP A 53 0.20 4.98 -10.09
C ASP A 53 1.70 4.74 -9.90
N GLU A 54 2.47 5.80 -9.67
CA GLU A 54 3.90 5.72 -9.40
C GLU A 54 4.18 4.94 -8.12
N THR A 55 3.45 5.22 -7.03
CA THR A 55 3.60 4.45 -5.77
C THR A 55 3.30 2.96 -5.98
N VAL A 56 2.27 2.63 -6.78
CA VAL A 56 1.90 1.24 -7.09
C VAL A 56 2.92 0.56 -8.02
N ALA A 57 3.54 1.31 -8.92
CA ALA A 57 4.49 0.75 -9.88
C ALA A 57 5.89 0.53 -9.29
N THR A 58 6.33 1.45 -8.42
CA THR A 58 7.74 1.50 -7.99
C THR A 58 7.91 1.26 -6.49
N GLY A 59 6.89 1.53 -5.68
CA GLY A 59 7.02 1.58 -4.22
C GLY A 59 7.95 2.71 -3.74
N ASP A 60 8.25 3.70 -4.59
CA ASP A 60 9.17 4.79 -4.28
C ASP A 60 8.70 5.69 -3.13
N GLU A 61 9.63 6.10 -2.28
CA GLU A 61 9.34 6.90 -1.09
C GLU A 61 8.88 8.32 -1.44
N THR A 62 9.38 8.91 -2.52
CA THR A 62 8.95 10.23 -2.98
C THR A 62 7.51 10.18 -3.50
N ALA A 63 7.19 9.16 -4.30
CA ALA A 63 5.82 8.92 -4.76
C ALA A 63 4.86 8.68 -3.58
N ALA A 64 5.29 7.91 -2.57
CA ALA A 64 4.50 7.65 -1.36
C ALA A 64 4.25 8.92 -0.52
N ARG A 65 5.21 9.85 -0.45
CA ARG A 65 5.05 11.15 0.21
C ARG A 65 4.04 12.04 -0.51
N ASP A 66 4.11 12.09 -1.84
CA ASP A 66 3.14 12.83 -2.65
C ASP A 66 1.74 12.22 -2.54
N LEU A 67 1.64 10.89 -2.52
CA LEU A 67 0.38 10.19 -2.26
C LEU A 67 -0.16 10.51 -0.86
N THR A 68 0.70 10.54 0.17
CA THR A 68 0.31 10.91 1.54
C THR A 68 -0.34 12.30 1.58
N ALA A 69 0.26 13.28 0.91
CA ALA A 69 -0.28 14.64 0.84
C ALA A 69 -1.65 14.67 0.14
N ALA A 70 -1.81 13.93 -0.96
CA ALA A 70 -3.09 13.81 -1.65
C ALA A 70 -4.17 13.13 -0.77
N LEU A 71 -3.86 11.98 -0.18
CA LEU A 71 -4.78 11.24 0.69
C LEU A 71 -5.29 12.11 1.85
N ARG A 72 -4.38 12.84 2.51
CA ARG A 72 -4.74 13.78 3.58
C ARG A 72 -5.67 14.87 3.07
N TRP A 73 -5.34 15.51 1.95
CA TRP A 73 -6.14 16.61 1.41
C TRP A 73 -7.58 16.19 1.10
N TYR A 74 -7.76 14.98 0.55
CA TYR A 74 -9.09 14.42 0.27
C TYR A 74 -9.81 13.99 1.55
N ALA A 75 -9.12 13.38 2.52
CA ALA A 75 -9.72 12.94 3.78
C ALA A 75 -10.18 14.12 4.66
N GLU A 76 -9.51 15.27 4.58
CA GLU A 76 -9.97 16.51 5.23
C GLU A 76 -11.30 17.03 4.66
N ARG A 77 -11.70 16.59 3.45
CA ARG A 77 -12.88 17.09 2.71
C ARG A 77 -13.98 16.06 2.53
N ASP A 78 -13.68 14.79 2.75
CA ASP A 78 -14.60 13.67 2.64
C ASP A 78 -14.47 12.79 3.89
N GLU A 79 -15.43 12.92 4.80
CA GLU A 79 -15.47 12.15 6.05
C GLU A 79 -15.63 10.64 5.80
N THR A 80 -16.28 10.25 4.70
CA THR A 80 -16.40 8.83 4.33
C THR A 80 -15.03 8.30 3.93
N PHE A 81 -14.27 9.10 3.17
CA PHE A 81 -12.91 8.73 2.81
C PHE A 81 -11.96 8.72 4.01
N ALA A 82 -12.13 9.64 4.96
CA ALA A 82 -11.38 9.62 6.21
C ALA A 82 -11.63 8.33 7.01
N ALA A 83 -12.89 7.87 7.07
CA ALA A 83 -13.25 6.60 7.70
C ALA A 83 -12.68 5.38 6.92
N ASP A 84 -12.61 5.44 5.59
CA ASP A 84 -11.95 4.43 4.77
C ASP A 84 -10.45 4.35 5.12
N LEU A 85 -9.75 5.48 5.27
CA LEU A 85 -8.34 5.51 5.70
C LEU A 85 -8.13 4.91 7.09
N ASP A 86 -8.99 5.27 8.05
CA ASP A 86 -8.94 4.70 9.41
C ASP A 86 -9.12 3.19 9.39
N ARG A 87 -10.08 2.72 8.61
CA ARG A 87 -10.30 1.29 8.40
C ARG A 87 -9.08 0.62 7.81
N TRP A 88 -8.45 1.14 6.76
CA TRP A 88 -7.29 0.48 6.15
C TRP A 88 -6.05 0.52 7.04
N ALA A 89 -5.78 1.64 7.69
CA ALA A 89 -4.67 1.79 8.62
C ALA A 89 -4.84 0.92 9.89
N GLY A 90 -6.08 0.76 10.37
CA GLY A 90 -6.42 -0.02 11.56
C GLY A 90 -6.73 -1.50 11.33
N SER A 91 -6.93 -1.94 10.08
CA SER A 91 -7.38 -3.31 9.77
C SER A 91 -6.30 -4.25 9.23
N GLY A 92 -6.72 -5.50 9.04
CA GLY A 92 -5.94 -6.61 8.49
C GLY A 92 -5.27 -6.38 7.15
N VAL A 93 -5.50 -5.27 6.43
CA VAL A 93 -4.66 -4.89 5.26
C VAL A 93 -3.22 -4.66 5.72
N ALA A 94 -3.01 -3.97 6.84
CA ALA A 94 -1.68 -3.81 7.42
C ALA A 94 -1.07 -5.15 7.89
N GLN A 95 -1.88 -6.05 8.44
CA GLN A 95 -1.41 -7.40 8.81
C GLN A 95 -1.16 -8.28 7.59
N GLN A 96 -1.95 -8.19 6.51
CA GLN A 96 -1.80 -8.97 5.28
C GLN A 96 -0.58 -8.52 4.49
N VAL A 97 -0.34 -7.21 4.39
CA VAL A 97 0.89 -6.65 3.80
C VAL A 97 2.11 -7.03 4.63
N ARG A 98 2.02 -7.04 5.97
CA ARG A 98 3.09 -7.56 6.83
C ARG A 98 3.31 -9.07 6.66
N ALA A 99 2.25 -9.86 6.61
CA ALA A 99 2.34 -11.31 6.40
C ALA A 99 2.95 -11.65 5.02
N GLY A 100 2.58 -10.92 3.97
CA GLY A 100 3.20 -11.03 2.64
C GLY A 100 4.69 -10.65 2.65
N ARG A 101 5.09 -9.68 3.49
CA ARG A 101 6.50 -9.29 3.68
C ARG A 101 7.29 -10.43 4.28
N ASP A 102 6.78 -11.01 5.35
CA ASP A 102 7.46 -12.08 6.07
C ASP A 102 7.56 -13.35 5.21
N ALA A 103 6.52 -13.66 4.42
CA ALA A 103 6.54 -14.76 3.45
C ALA A 103 7.56 -14.55 2.31
N TYR A 104 7.66 -13.34 1.75
CA TYR A 104 8.64 -13.01 0.72
C TYR A 104 10.09 -13.07 1.24
N VAL A 105 10.34 -12.55 2.44
CA VAL A 105 11.66 -12.62 3.09
C VAL A 105 12.03 -14.08 3.40
N ALA A 106 11.08 -14.89 3.90
CA ALA A 106 11.31 -16.31 4.17
C ALA A 106 11.64 -17.11 2.89
N GLY A 107 10.96 -16.83 1.78
CA GLY A 107 11.26 -17.47 0.48
C GLY A 107 12.62 -17.08 -0.09
N ARG A 108 13.05 -15.83 0.09
CA ARG A 108 14.39 -15.37 -0.30
C ARG A 108 15.49 -16.05 0.51
N ASP A 109 15.29 -16.22 1.82
CA ASP A 109 16.28 -16.85 2.70
C ASP A 109 16.47 -18.34 2.38
N GLN A 110 15.38 -19.08 2.15
CA GLN A 110 15.43 -20.49 1.72
C GLN A 110 16.16 -20.70 0.39
N THR A 111 16.08 -19.74 -0.54
CA THR A 111 16.76 -19.84 -1.84
C THR A 111 18.27 -19.61 -1.71
N VAL A 112 18.71 -18.82 -0.72
CA VAL A 112 20.14 -18.59 -0.44
C VAL A 112 20.75 -19.78 0.30
N THR A 113 20.01 -20.43 1.22
CA THR A 113 20.53 -21.61 1.93
C THR A 113 20.70 -22.83 1.02
N HIS A 114 19.91 -22.95 -0.07
CA HIS A 114 19.97 -24.13 -0.94
C HIS A 114 21.13 -24.13 -1.95
N ASN A 115 21.84 -23.00 -2.14
CA ASN A 115 22.96 -22.90 -3.07
C ASN A 115 24.34 -23.04 -2.41
N HIS A 116 24.41 -23.48 -1.16
CA HIS A 116 25.67 -23.63 -0.44
C HIS A 116 25.83 -25.00 0.24
N PHE A 117 25.53 -26.10 -0.46
CA PHE A 117 26.11 -27.40 -0.13
C PHE A 117 26.19 -28.26 -1.40
N GLY A 118 27.42 -28.40 -1.91
CA GLY A 118 27.77 -29.19 -3.08
C GLY A 118 29.27 -29.05 -3.31
N ASP A 119 30.04 -29.54 -2.34
CA ASP A 119 31.44 -29.95 -2.53
C ASP A 119 31.49 -31.11 -3.55
#